data_AF-A0A6M1TAT1-F1
#
_entry.id   AF-A0A6M1TAT1-F1
#
_cell.length_a   1.000
_cell.length_b   1.000
_cell.length_c   1.000
_cell.angle_alpha   90.00
_cell.angle_beta   90.00
_cell.angle_gamma   90.00
#
_symmetry.space_group_name_H-M   'P 1'
#
loop_
_entity.id
_entity.type
_entity.pdbx_description
1 polymer ?
#
loop_
_entity_poly.entity_id
_entity_poly.type
_entity_poly.pdbx_seq_one_letter_code
_entity_poly.pdbx_strand_id
1 'polypeptide(L)'
;MRNGPGSYYKLLLRLKPGAEVDQLDQQQQWIKVKAQEQTGWIPERSVHHQEQNKESKPDDDLQSNAQNAFDELSGGDKADTADDPYASRAQVAAAVKGFAKDFTSQKGSSQEENLLQNFDGLVNASDYKQFREQRLHNWSWAKAQSRFSIDPNKAPKFNPLREKAGWGIANVIAQQGLIKNDDLQQYLTHIALIIAENSHRYETSVQVYILDSEDVTGYASPNGIIFVSKGALKLMKNEAEFAFFVAHELAHIVFNHGVKESKKRETKIKADEAFEELNQEIDKERNEKYIKTEAELTEWANQVYEYTVKDRLNKYEHEADYWGLVYTYRAGYDATAALDLLTRIYKRQGDFERGIGLVKWQGTSLQKRISKIRNHIADFDIPRGFGSRHPEFFTRKIQEL
;
A
#
# COMPACT_ATOMS: atom_id res chain seq x y z
N MET A 1 0.19 -8.87 18.26
CA MET A 1 0.58 -10.27 18.47
C MET A 1 -0.29 -11.20 17.65
N ARG A 2 0.32 -12.13 16.92
CA ARG A 2 -0.33 -13.16 16.10
C ARG A 2 0.05 -14.56 16.56
N ASN A 3 -0.72 -15.57 16.17
CA ASN A 3 -0.44 -16.97 16.53
C ASN A 3 0.67 -17.63 15.70
N GLY A 4 1.33 -16.90 14.81
CA GLY A 4 2.49 -17.34 14.05
C GLY A 4 3.26 -16.18 13.42
N PRO A 5 4.47 -16.44 12.88
CA PRO A 5 5.36 -15.43 12.30
C PRO A 5 4.93 -15.06 10.86
N GLY A 6 3.95 -14.17 10.73
CA GLY A 6 3.44 -13.73 9.43
C GLY A 6 2.14 -12.93 9.54
N SER A 7 1.86 -12.07 8.56
CA SER A 7 0.66 -11.23 8.56
C SER A 7 -0.63 -12.03 8.29
N TYR A 8 -0.52 -13.20 7.65
CA TYR A 8 -1.60 -14.15 7.38
C TYR A 8 -2.02 -15.00 8.59
N TYR A 9 -1.29 -14.92 9.70
CA TYR A 9 -1.66 -15.60 10.95
C TYR A 9 -2.71 -14.82 11.73
N LYS A 10 -3.58 -15.53 12.46
CA LYS A 10 -4.65 -14.94 13.25
C LYS A 10 -4.09 -13.94 14.27
N LEU A 11 -4.70 -12.76 14.32
CA LEU A 11 -4.41 -11.76 15.34
C LEU A 11 -4.94 -12.24 16.70
N LEU A 12 -4.06 -12.30 17.70
CA LEU A 12 -4.39 -12.72 19.07
C LEU A 12 -4.68 -11.51 19.96
N LEU A 13 -3.77 -10.54 19.93
CA LEU A 13 -3.79 -9.39 20.84
C LEU A 13 -3.20 -8.15 20.15
N ARG A 14 -3.83 -6.99 20.30
CA ARG A 14 -3.25 -5.69 19.94
C ARG A 14 -2.57 -5.10 21.17
N LEU A 15 -1.26 -4.91 21.11
CA LEU A 15 -0.49 -4.27 22.16
C LEU A 15 -0.56 -2.75 22.01
N LYS A 16 -0.62 -2.03 23.12
CA LYS A 16 -0.55 -0.56 23.12
C LYS A 16 0.89 -0.11 22.83
N PRO A 17 1.10 1.04 22.17
CA PRO A 17 2.43 1.65 22.08
C PRO A 17 3.06 1.77 23.47
N GLY A 18 4.34 1.42 23.59
CA GLY A 18 5.08 1.43 24.86
C GLY A 18 4.85 0.20 25.75
N ALA A 19 4.05 -0.79 25.33
CA ALA A 19 3.94 -2.03 26.06
C ALA A 19 5.29 -2.78 26.09
N GLU A 20 5.75 -3.12 27.29
CA GLU A 20 6.92 -3.97 27.50
C GLU A 20 6.59 -5.43 27.20
N VAL A 21 7.52 -6.12 26.56
CA VAL A 21 7.38 -7.52 26.17
C VAL A 21 8.72 -8.25 26.30
N ASP A 22 8.67 -9.51 26.70
CA ASP A 22 9.85 -10.37 26.77
C ASP A 22 10.05 -11.08 25.42
N GLN A 23 11.23 -10.91 24.80
CA GLN A 23 11.59 -11.65 23.60
C GLN A 23 11.94 -13.10 23.94
N LEU A 24 11.28 -14.04 23.27
CA LEU A 24 11.45 -15.48 23.46
C LEU A 24 12.18 -16.17 22.31
N ASP A 25 11.94 -15.73 21.07
CA ASP A 25 12.47 -16.35 19.85
C ASP A 25 12.37 -15.35 18.68
N GLN A 26 13.02 -15.65 17.55
CA GLN A 26 12.94 -14.85 16.33
C GLN A 26 12.95 -15.73 15.08
N GLN A 27 12.03 -15.46 14.17
CA GLN A 27 11.97 -16.09 12.86
C GLN A 27 11.87 -15.02 11.77
N GLN A 28 12.93 -14.89 10.98
CA GLN A 28 13.08 -13.80 10.01
C GLN A 28 12.82 -12.45 10.70
N GLN A 29 11.84 -11.68 10.21
CA GLN A 29 11.51 -10.34 10.70
C GLN A 29 10.39 -10.37 11.77
N TRP A 30 10.10 -11.54 12.36
CA TRP A 30 9.08 -11.70 13.40
C TRP A 30 9.71 -12.13 14.71
N ILE A 31 9.35 -11.44 15.79
CA ILE A 31 9.81 -11.74 17.14
C ILE A 31 8.68 -12.43 17.89
N LYS A 32 8.97 -13.58 18.49
CA LYS A 32 8.07 -14.25 19.43
C LYS A 32 8.24 -13.58 20.79
N VAL A 33 7.12 -13.14 21.36
CA VAL A 33 7.11 -12.43 22.63
C VAL A 33 6.11 -13.02 23.60
N LYS A 34 6.35 -12.82 24.90
CA LYS A 34 5.36 -12.97 25.96
C LYS A 34 4.83 -11.60 26.35
N ALA A 35 3.51 -11.45 26.36
CA ALA A 35 2.84 -10.27 26.90
C ALA A 35 1.65 -10.74 27.73
N GLN A 36 1.58 -10.30 28.99
CA GLN A 36 0.63 -10.84 29.97
C GLN A 36 0.80 -12.38 30.07
N GLU A 37 -0.30 -13.14 30.06
CA GLU A 37 -0.31 -14.61 30.11
C GLU A 37 -0.33 -15.27 28.73
N GLN A 38 -0.06 -14.53 27.64
CA GLN A 38 -0.10 -15.05 26.28
C GLN A 38 1.24 -14.91 25.57
N THR A 39 1.56 -15.90 24.73
CA THR A 39 2.69 -15.85 23.80
C THR A 39 2.20 -15.64 22.38
N GLY A 40 2.90 -14.84 21.59
CA GLY A 40 2.56 -14.61 20.20
C GLY A 40 3.68 -13.90 19.46
N TRP A 41 3.48 -13.64 18.17
CA TRP A 41 4.47 -13.04 17.29
C TRP A 41 4.14 -11.58 16.99
N ILE A 42 5.14 -10.72 17.02
CA ILE A 42 5.05 -9.31 16.61
C ILE A 42 6.08 -9.01 15.53
N PRO A 43 5.85 -8.01 14.67
CA PRO A 43 6.86 -7.53 13.74
C PRO A 43 8.06 -6.99 14.50
N GLU A 44 9.28 -7.37 14.11
CA GLU A 44 10.53 -6.84 14.70
C GLU A 44 10.56 -5.31 14.70
N ARG A 45 10.09 -4.69 13.61
CA ARG A 45 10.03 -3.22 13.47
C ARG A 45 9.05 -2.52 14.41
N SER A 46 8.26 -3.27 15.17
CA SER A 46 7.36 -2.73 16.20
C SER A 46 8.03 -2.63 17.57
N VAL A 47 9.26 -3.12 17.70
CA VAL A 47 10.05 -3.11 18.93
C VAL A 47 11.08 -1.98 18.89
N HIS A 48 11.25 -1.31 20.02
CA HIS A 48 12.37 -0.42 20.28
C HIS A 48 13.28 -1.11 21.29
N HIS A 49 14.50 -1.48 20.90
CA HIS A 49 15.48 -2.01 21.84
C HIS A 49 16.00 -0.85 22.70
N GLN A 50 15.98 -1.00 24.03
CA GLN A 50 16.72 -0.11 24.91
C GLN A 50 18.21 -0.41 24.73
N GLU A 51 18.90 0.35 23.88
CA GLU A 51 20.36 0.26 23.80
C GLU A 51 20.98 0.79 25.09
N GLN A 52 21.87 0.00 25.69
CA GLN A 52 22.76 0.49 26.74
C GLN A 52 23.69 1.54 26.13
N ASN A 53 23.63 2.78 26.65
CA ASN A 53 24.47 3.91 26.28
C ASN A 53 25.89 3.52 25.85
N LYS A 54 26.18 3.63 24.55
CA LYS A 54 27.53 3.88 24.06
C LYS A 54 27.55 5.23 23.37
N GLU A 55 28.21 6.17 24.03
CA GLU A 55 28.58 7.47 23.46
C GLU A 55 29.34 7.24 22.14
N SER A 56 28.83 7.79 21.04
CA SER A 56 29.56 7.92 19.78
C SER A 56 29.75 9.41 19.48
N LYS A 57 31.03 9.81 19.40
CA LYS A 57 31.52 11.13 18.99
C LYS A 57 31.18 11.42 17.52
N PRO A 58 31.13 12.72 17.12
CA PRO A 58 30.95 13.11 15.73
C PRO A 58 32.26 12.97 14.95
N ASP A 59 32.20 12.53 13.69
CA ASP A 59 32.81 13.25 12.56
C ASP A 59 32.55 12.59 11.18
N ASP A 60 32.26 13.49 10.23
CA ASP A 60 32.61 13.60 8.81
C ASP A 60 32.12 12.61 7.71
N ASP A 61 31.13 13.14 6.98
CA ASP A 61 31.14 13.53 5.56
C ASP A 61 31.13 12.48 4.43
N LEU A 62 29.99 12.41 3.73
CA LEU A 62 29.81 12.60 2.27
C LEU A 62 28.44 12.08 1.82
N GLN A 63 27.33 12.72 2.23
CA GLN A 63 25.99 12.51 1.64
C GLN A 63 24.98 13.63 1.96
N SER A 64 25.46 14.85 2.21
CA SER A 64 24.70 15.92 2.88
C SER A 64 23.80 16.80 2.00
N ASN A 65 23.69 16.58 0.68
CA ASN A 65 22.93 17.51 -0.18
C ASN A 65 21.57 17.02 -0.69
N ALA A 66 21.11 15.83 -0.28
CA ALA A 66 19.74 15.36 -0.55
C ALA A 66 18.87 15.21 0.71
N GLN A 67 19.51 15.10 1.88
CA GLN A 67 18.84 14.92 3.18
C GLN A 67 18.41 16.28 3.78
N ASN A 68 19.24 17.32 3.64
CA ASN A 68 18.96 18.63 4.24
C ASN A 68 17.82 19.41 3.55
N ALA A 69 17.39 19.00 2.35
CA ALA A 69 16.19 19.55 1.70
C ALA A 69 14.89 18.84 2.12
N PHE A 70 14.98 17.77 2.93
CA PHE A 70 13.83 16.98 3.39
C PHE A 70 13.39 17.34 4.81
N ASP A 71 14.32 17.81 5.64
CA ASP A 71 14.04 18.21 7.02
C ASP A 71 13.36 19.59 7.11
N GLU A 72 13.49 20.44 6.09
CA GLU A 72 12.80 21.75 6.04
C GLU A 72 11.37 21.71 5.46
N LEU A 73 10.96 20.59 4.84
CA LEU A 73 9.61 20.40 4.27
C LEU A 73 8.74 19.43 5.08
N SER A 74 9.30 18.85 6.15
CA SER A 74 8.56 18.13 7.16
C SER A 74 8.61 18.93 8.45
N GLY A 75 7.67 19.89 8.57
CA GLY A 75 7.42 20.56 9.85
C GLY A 75 7.35 19.48 10.93
N GLY A 76 8.28 19.56 11.89
CA GLY A 76 8.58 18.47 12.79
C GLY A 76 7.32 17.90 13.42
N ASP A 77 7.16 16.58 13.29
CA ASP A 77 6.23 15.80 14.09
C ASP A 77 6.71 15.89 15.55
N LYS A 78 6.35 16.99 16.24
CA LYS A 78 6.28 16.99 17.68
C LYS A 78 5.23 15.95 18.03
N ALA A 79 5.66 14.89 18.70
CA ALA A 79 4.79 13.94 19.31
C ALA A 79 3.88 14.69 20.29
N ASP A 80 2.65 14.98 19.86
CA ASP A 80 1.61 15.45 20.76
C ASP A 80 1.28 14.30 21.72
N THR A 81 1.85 14.42 22.91
CA THR A 81 1.51 13.65 24.09
C THR A 81 0.09 14.00 24.52
N ALA A 82 -0.67 12.96 24.87
CA ALA A 82 -1.97 12.97 25.53
C ALA A 82 -3.20 13.21 24.63
N ASP A 83 -3.62 12.16 23.92
CA ASP A 83 -5.01 11.72 23.76
C ASP A 83 -5.00 10.35 23.04
N ASP A 84 -6.04 9.55 23.24
CA ASP A 84 -6.22 8.21 22.65
C ASP A 84 -5.67 8.12 21.20
N PRO A 85 -4.68 7.25 20.90
CA PRO A 85 -4.09 7.12 19.56
C PRO A 85 -5.08 6.55 18.51
N TYR A 86 -6.33 6.28 18.92
CA TYR A 86 -7.43 5.89 18.05
C TYR A 86 -8.37 7.07 17.78
N ALA A 87 -8.55 7.41 16.50
CA ALA A 87 -9.55 8.37 16.06
C ALA A 87 -10.92 7.92 16.53
N SER A 88 -11.73 8.89 16.92
CA SER A 88 -13.09 8.62 17.34
C SER A 88 -13.87 8.02 16.16
N ARG A 89 -14.85 7.16 16.47
CA ARG A 89 -15.73 6.56 15.45
C ARG A 89 -16.42 7.62 14.59
N ALA A 90 -16.70 8.79 15.17
CA ALA A 90 -17.30 9.92 14.48
C ALA A 90 -16.39 10.50 13.40
N GLN A 91 -15.07 10.61 13.67
CA GLN A 91 -14.12 11.13 12.69
C GLN A 91 -13.99 10.21 11.47
N VAL A 92 -13.87 8.90 11.71
CA VAL A 92 -13.85 7.90 10.63
C VAL A 92 -15.16 7.95 9.85
N ALA A 93 -16.31 7.98 10.51
CA ALA A 93 -17.61 7.98 9.85
C ALA A 93 -17.87 9.24 9.00
N ALA A 94 -17.52 10.43 9.50
CA ALA A 94 -17.74 11.68 8.79
C ALA A 94 -16.95 11.74 7.48
N ALA A 95 -15.70 11.28 7.52
CA ALA A 95 -14.82 11.38 6.37
C ALA A 95 -15.06 10.23 5.35
N VAL A 96 -15.59 9.07 5.78
CA VAL A 96 -16.16 8.05 4.85
C VAL A 96 -17.39 8.60 4.15
N LYS A 97 -18.27 9.31 4.87
CA LYS A 97 -19.47 9.93 4.27
C LYS A 97 -19.13 11.03 3.27
N GLY A 98 -18.15 11.88 3.58
CA GLY A 98 -17.63 12.88 2.65
C GLY A 98 -17.14 12.24 1.35
N PHE A 99 -16.27 11.22 1.47
CA PHE A 99 -15.79 10.47 0.31
C PHE A 99 -16.88 9.75 -0.47
N ALA A 100 -17.79 9.05 0.22
CA ALA A 100 -18.90 8.36 -0.41
C ALA A 100 -19.71 9.34 -1.27
N LYS A 101 -20.00 10.55 -0.77
CA LYS A 101 -20.73 11.58 -1.54
C LYS A 101 -20.02 11.96 -2.84
N ASP A 102 -18.70 12.15 -2.82
CA ASP A 102 -17.92 12.50 -4.00
C ASP A 102 -17.77 11.32 -4.98
N PHE A 103 -17.68 10.09 -4.46
CA PHE A 103 -17.51 8.87 -5.25
C PHE A 103 -18.82 8.34 -5.84
N THR A 104 -19.93 8.36 -5.09
CA THR A 104 -21.26 7.89 -5.50
C THR A 104 -22.01 8.88 -6.38
N SER A 105 -21.58 10.15 -6.44
CA SER A 105 -22.14 11.15 -7.35
C SER A 105 -22.06 10.74 -8.84
N GLN A 106 -21.27 9.70 -9.17
CA GLN A 106 -21.14 9.16 -10.53
C GLN A 106 -21.94 7.87 -10.82
N LYS A 107 -22.43 7.11 -9.84
CA LYS A 107 -23.23 5.88 -10.09
C LYS A 107 -24.21 5.63 -8.94
N GLY A 108 -25.50 5.72 -9.25
CA GLY A 108 -26.61 5.63 -8.29
C GLY A 108 -26.80 4.24 -7.69
N SER A 109 -26.02 3.88 -6.67
CA SER A 109 -26.30 2.73 -5.80
C SER A 109 -26.63 3.22 -4.39
N SER A 110 -27.76 2.74 -3.85
CA SER A 110 -28.40 3.23 -2.62
C SER A 110 -28.41 2.20 -1.48
N GLN A 111 -27.40 1.33 -1.38
CA GLN A 111 -27.33 0.34 -0.31
C GLN A 111 -25.99 0.38 0.43
N GLU A 112 -26.05 0.83 1.70
CA GLU A 112 -24.98 0.73 2.70
C GLU A 112 -24.85 -0.71 3.22
N GLU A 113 -24.56 -1.68 2.35
CA GLU A 113 -24.15 -3.01 2.80
C GLU A 113 -22.64 -3.03 3.07
N ASN A 114 -22.22 -3.62 4.20
CA ASN A 114 -20.80 -3.95 4.42
C ASN A 114 -20.42 -5.09 3.46
N LEU A 115 -20.04 -4.72 2.24
CA LEU A 115 -19.68 -5.64 1.15
C LEU A 115 -18.40 -6.44 1.44
N LEU A 116 -17.58 -5.96 2.37
CA LEU A 116 -16.34 -6.60 2.80
C LEU A 116 -16.56 -7.27 4.16
N GLN A 117 -16.91 -8.54 4.17
CA GLN A 117 -16.92 -9.34 5.40
C GLN A 117 -15.76 -10.34 5.42
N ASN A 118 -15.10 -10.41 6.60
CA ASN A 118 -14.18 -11.44 7.06
C ASN A 118 -12.80 -11.53 6.39
N PHE A 119 -11.83 -10.83 7.00
CA PHE A 119 -10.41 -11.09 6.82
C PHE A 119 -10.03 -12.56 7.14
N ASP A 120 -10.70 -13.15 8.13
CA ASP A 120 -10.34 -14.45 8.72
C ASP A 120 -10.81 -15.67 7.91
N GLY A 121 -11.66 -15.49 6.89
CA GLY A 121 -12.26 -16.60 6.14
C GLY A 121 -11.57 -16.95 4.83
N LEU A 122 -10.89 -16.00 4.19
CA LEU A 122 -10.37 -16.16 2.83
C LEU A 122 -9.00 -16.84 2.78
N VAL A 123 -8.20 -16.71 3.84
CA VAL A 123 -6.82 -17.21 3.90
C VAL A 123 -6.66 -18.17 5.07
N ASN A 124 -6.36 -19.42 4.76
CA ASN A 124 -5.92 -20.40 5.75
C ASN A 124 -4.39 -20.44 5.78
N ALA A 125 -3.80 -20.36 6.97
CA ALA A 125 -2.34 -20.33 7.12
C ALA A 125 -1.64 -21.60 6.60
N SER A 126 -2.29 -22.77 6.67
CA SER A 126 -1.75 -24.03 6.14
C SER A 126 -1.74 -24.00 4.61
N ASP A 127 -2.86 -23.63 3.99
CA ASP A 127 -3.01 -23.59 2.54
C ASP A 127 -2.05 -22.56 1.92
N TYR A 128 -1.94 -21.39 2.55
CA TYR A 128 -0.99 -20.36 2.13
C TYR A 128 0.47 -20.85 2.22
N LYS A 129 0.85 -21.55 3.29
CA LYS A 129 2.20 -22.10 3.41
C LYS A 129 2.51 -23.11 2.31
N GLN A 130 1.59 -24.03 2.04
CA GLN A 130 1.75 -24.99 0.97
C GLN A 130 1.89 -24.29 -0.40
N PHE A 131 1.04 -23.29 -0.67
CA PHE A 131 1.12 -22.47 -1.87
C PHE A 131 2.49 -21.79 -2.00
N ARG A 132 2.95 -21.15 -0.93
CA ARG A 132 4.24 -20.44 -0.87
C ARG A 132 5.41 -21.38 -1.09
N GLU A 133 5.42 -22.55 -0.45
CA GLU A 133 6.48 -23.56 -0.62
C GLU A 133 6.54 -24.09 -2.06
N GLN A 134 5.39 -24.38 -2.67
CA GLN A 134 5.35 -24.82 -4.07
C GLN A 134 5.89 -23.75 -5.02
N ARG A 135 5.51 -22.49 -4.82
CA ARG A 135 5.94 -21.36 -5.66
C ARG A 135 7.42 -21.03 -5.46
N LEU A 136 7.89 -21.02 -4.21
CA LEU A 136 9.23 -20.57 -3.84
C LEU A 136 10.24 -21.71 -3.61
N HIS A 137 9.96 -22.96 -4.00
CA HIS A 137 10.81 -24.11 -3.64
C HIS A 137 12.32 -23.98 -3.96
N ASN A 138 12.71 -23.12 -4.92
CA ASN A 138 14.11 -22.84 -5.29
C ASN A 138 14.57 -21.42 -4.93
N TRP A 139 13.69 -20.65 -4.27
CA TRP A 139 13.88 -19.27 -3.87
C TRP A 139 13.83 -19.16 -2.34
N SER A 140 14.66 -18.31 -1.76
CA SER A 140 14.67 -18.14 -0.30
C SER A 140 14.75 -16.68 0.06
N TRP A 141 14.29 -16.35 1.27
CA TRP A 141 14.42 -15.01 1.84
C TRP A 141 15.88 -14.52 1.81
N ALA A 142 16.85 -15.40 2.08
CA ALA A 142 18.27 -15.07 2.01
C ALA A 142 18.73 -14.68 0.60
N LYS A 143 18.28 -15.41 -0.44
CA LYS A 143 18.56 -15.06 -1.85
C LYS A 143 17.92 -13.74 -2.27
N ALA A 144 16.70 -13.47 -1.78
CA ALA A 144 16.03 -12.20 -2.01
C ALA A 144 16.80 -11.02 -1.39
N GLN A 145 17.24 -11.18 -0.13
CA GLN A 145 18.00 -10.16 0.61
C GLN A 145 19.40 -9.92 0.04
N SER A 146 20.08 -10.94 -0.48
CA SER A 146 21.44 -10.79 -0.99
C SER A 146 21.53 -9.87 -2.20
N ARG A 147 20.48 -9.80 -3.03
CA ARG A 147 20.45 -8.91 -4.20
C ARG A 147 19.83 -7.56 -3.90
N PHE A 148 18.69 -7.55 -3.19
CA PHE A 148 17.99 -6.33 -2.82
C PHE A 148 17.72 -6.31 -1.33
N SER A 149 18.63 -5.75 -0.55
CA SER A 149 18.38 -5.56 0.87
C SER A 149 17.30 -4.51 1.08
N ILE A 150 16.33 -4.84 1.94
CA ILE A 150 15.30 -3.90 2.40
C ILE A 150 15.52 -3.61 3.87
N ASP A 151 15.54 -2.33 4.21
CA ASP A 151 15.44 -1.84 5.58
C ASP A 151 13.98 -1.42 5.85
N PRO A 152 13.20 -2.19 6.62
CA PRO A 152 11.82 -1.86 6.95
C PRO A 152 11.64 -0.46 7.54
N ASN A 153 12.64 0.07 8.25
CA ASN A 153 12.56 1.36 8.92
C ASN A 153 12.50 2.55 7.96
N LYS A 154 12.83 2.36 6.68
CA LYS A 154 12.62 3.36 5.62
C LYS A 154 11.16 3.60 5.26
N ALA A 155 10.27 2.63 5.53
CA ALA A 155 8.84 2.88 5.41
C ALA A 155 8.36 3.72 6.61
N PRO A 156 7.46 4.72 6.41
CA PRO A 156 6.93 5.58 7.48
C PRO A 156 6.42 4.78 8.69
N LYS A 157 6.18 5.36 9.86
CA LYS A 157 5.59 4.59 10.98
C LYS A 157 4.15 4.14 10.67
N PHE A 158 3.72 3.05 11.30
CA PHE A 158 2.35 2.57 11.19
C PHE A 158 1.37 3.59 11.81
N ASN A 159 0.24 3.85 11.14
CA ASN A 159 -0.78 4.78 11.61
C ASN A 159 -2.13 4.02 11.76
N PRO A 160 -2.60 3.78 13.00
CA PRO A 160 -3.87 3.07 13.25
C PRO A 160 -5.10 3.74 12.64
N LEU A 161 -5.08 5.06 12.48
CA LEU A 161 -6.19 5.82 11.89
C LEU A 161 -6.35 5.49 10.41
N ARG A 162 -5.21 5.32 9.71
CA ARG A 162 -5.20 4.98 8.30
C ARG A 162 -5.66 3.55 8.06
N GLU A 163 -5.27 2.61 8.93
CA GLU A 163 -5.80 1.24 8.88
C GLU A 163 -7.34 1.24 9.01
N LYS A 164 -7.88 2.00 9.96
CA LYS A 164 -9.35 2.14 10.12
C LYS A 164 -10.01 2.82 8.92
N ALA A 165 -9.38 3.85 8.35
CA ALA A 165 -9.84 4.53 7.14
C ALA A 165 -9.93 3.59 5.94
N GLY A 166 -8.95 2.69 5.81
CA GLY A 166 -8.86 1.72 4.73
C GLY A 166 -10.13 0.90 4.55
N TRP A 167 -10.82 0.56 5.64
CA TRP A 167 -12.10 -0.15 5.60
C TRP A 167 -13.22 0.67 4.95
N GLY A 168 -13.33 1.95 5.31
CA GLY A 168 -14.29 2.85 4.71
C GLY A 168 -14.03 3.09 3.23
N ILE A 169 -12.75 3.33 2.87
CA ILE A 169 -12.28 3.43 1.48
C ILE A 169 -12.70 2.18 0.71
N ALA A 170 -12.33 1.01 1.22
CA ALA A 170 -12.52 -0.25 0.52
C ALA A 170 -14.00 -0.56 0.32
N ASN A 171 -14.87 -0.29 1.30
CA ASN A 171 -16.31 -0.47 1.16
C ASN A 171 -16.89 0.41 0.06
N VAL A 172 -16.46 1.67 -0.06
CA VAL A 172 -16.93 2.56 -1.13
C VAL A 172 -16.41 2.10 -2.50
N ILE A 173 -15.17 1.63 -2.62
CA ILE A 173 -14.67 1.03 -3.87
C ILE A 173 -15.51 -0.20 -4.24
N ALA A 174 -15.84 -1.05 -3.26
CA ALA A 174 -16.60 -2.28 -3.46
C ALA A 174 -18.03 -2.04 -3.98
N GLN A 175 -18.61 -0.85 -3.76
CA GLN A 175 -19.91 -0.47 -4.32
C GLN A 175 -19.94 -0.44 -5.85
N GLN A 176 -18.77 -0.43 -6.52
CA GLN A 176 -18.68 -0.59 -7.97
C GLN A 176 -19.11 -1.98 -8.47
N GLY A 177 -19.29 -2.95 -7.56
CA GLY A 177 -19.61 -4.33 -7.87
C GLY A 177 -18.39 -5.25 -7.72
N LEU A 178 -18.59 -6.36 -7.02
CA LEU A 178 -17.56 -7.38 -6.80
C LEU A 178 -17.94 -8.68 -7.50
N ILE A 179 -16.97 -9.29 -8.17
CA ILE A 179 -17.09 -10.65 -8.67
C ILE A 179 -16.83 -11.61 -7.51
N LYS A 180 -17.83 -12.42 -7.18
CA LYS A 180 -17.70 -13.48 -6.17
C LYS A 180 -17.10 -14.74 -6.79
N ASN A 181 -15.79 -14.92 -6.57
CA ASN A 181 -15.05 -16.11 -6.95
C ASN A 181 -13.98 -16.37 -5.88
N ASP A 182 -14.36 -17.08 -4.82
CA ASP A 182 -13.54 -17.25 -3.62
C ASP A 182 -12.23 -17.99 -3.93
N ASP A 183 -12.27 -19.00 -4.82
CA ASP A 183 -11.09 -19.74 -5.27
C ASP A 183 -10.08 -18.85 -5.98
N LEU A 184 -10.55 -17.99 -6.89
CA LEU A 184 -9.68 -17.06 -7.61
C LEU A 184 -9.16 -15.97 -6.68
N GLN A 185 -10.03 -15.40 -5.84
CA GLN A 185 -9.65 -14.38 -4.87
C GLN A 185 -8.61 -14.90 -3.87
N GLN A 186 -8.76 -16.12 -3.37
CA GLN A 186 -7.78 -16.76 -2.50
C GLN A 186 -6.44 -16.93 -3.22
N TYR A 187 -6.45 -17.44 -4.45
CA TYR A 187 -5.24 -17.60 -5.25
C TYR A 187 -4.51 -16.27 -5.48
N LEU A 188 -5.22 -15.22 -5.89
CA LEU A 188 -4.64 -13.88 -6.07
C LEU A 188 -4.14 -13.30 -4.74
N THR A 189 -4.88 -13.52 -3.64
CA THR A 189 -4.48 -13.10 -2.30
C THR A 189 -3.21 -13.80 -1.83
N HIS A 190 -3.04 -15.10 -2.12
CA HIS A 190 -1.80 -15.80 -1.80
C HIS A 190 -0.60 -15.22 -2.54
N ILE A 191 -0.74 -14.86 -3.81
CA ILE A 191 0.33 -14.16 -4.55
C ILE A 191 0.64 -12.82 -3.86
N ALA A 192 -0.39 -12.03 -3.53
CA ALA A 192 -0.21 -10.75 -2.86
C ALA A 192 0.48 -10.88 -1.51
N LEU A 193 0.17 -11.92 -0.72
CA LEU A 193 0.82 -12.18 0.57
C LEU A 193 2.33 -12.45 0.42
N ILE A 194 2.73 -13.22 -0.60
CA ILE A 194 4.16 -13.43 -0.88
C ILE A 194 4.84 -12.09 -1.20
N ILE A 195 4.20 -11.21 -1.97
CA ILE A 195 4.71 -9.87 -2.27
C ILE A 195 4.82 -9.03 -1.00
N ALA A 196 3.79 -9.05 -0.14
CA ALA A 196 3.76 -8.31 1.12
C ALA A 196 4.90 -8.72 2.06
N GLU A 197 5.10 -10.02 2.27
CA GLU A 197 6.21 -10.57 3.07
C GLU A 197 7.59 -10.11 2.60
N ASN A 198 7.72 -9.75 1.32
CA ASN A 198 8.97 -9.33 0.71
C ASN A 198 9.10 -7.81 0.55
N SER A 199 8.19 -7.03 1.16
CA SER A 199 8.19 -5.57 1.15
C SER A 199 8.76 -4.96 2.43
N HIS A 200 8.86 -3.63 2.49
CA HIS A 200 9.18 -2.93 3.74
C HIS A 200 8.11 -3.13 4.82
N ARG A 201 6.87 -3.46 4.42
CA ARG A 201 5.71 -3.67 5.29
C ARG A 201 5.29 -5.13 5.29
N TYR A 202 6.21 -6.02 5.65
CA TYR A 202 5.96 -7.46 5.74
C TYR A 202 4.84 -7.82 6.73
N GLU A 203 4.49 -6.91 7.63
CA GLU A 203 3.41 -7.04 8.59
C GLU A 203 2.02 -6.70 8.01
N THR A 204 1.95 -6.06 6.84
CA THR A 204 0.68 -5.72 6.20
C THR A 204 -0.05 -7.00 5.82
N SER A 205 -1.28 -7.14 6.29
CA SER A 205 -2.17 -8.21 5.86
C SER A 205 -2.82 -7.74 4.57
N VAL A 206 -2.59 -8.43 3.46
CA VAL A 206 -3.13 -8.05 2.15
C VAL A 206 -4.25 -8.99 1.72
N GLN A 207 -5.23 -8.43 1.00
CA GLN A 207 -6.33 -9.17 0.40
C GLN A 207 -6.64 -8.62 -0.98
N VAL A 208 -7.02 -9.50 -1.91
CA VAL A 208 -7.39 -9.12 -3.27
C VAL A 208 -8.87 -9.36 -3.50
N TYR A 209 -9.57 -8.31 -3.93
CA TYR A 209 -10.95 -8.38 -4.41
C TYR A 209 -11.01 -8.05 -5.89
N ILE A 210 -11.99 -8.65 -6.57
CA ILE A 210 -12.14 -8.52 -8.02
C ILE A 210 -13.33 -7.59 -8.30
N LEU A 211 -13.08 -6.47 -8.98
CA LEU A 211 -14.14 -5.55 -9.40
C LEU A 211 -14.79 -6.05 -10.69
N ASP A 212 -16.12 -6.00 -10.75
CA ASP A 212 -16.89 -6.27 -11.96
C ASP A 212 -16.85 -5.06 -12.91
N SER A 213 -15.68 -4.78 -13.47
CA SER A 213 -15.47 -3.77 -14.50
C SER A 213 -14.55 -4.29 -15.59
N GLU A 214 -14.89 -3.99 -16.85
CA GLU A 214 -14.06 -4.28 -18.03
C GLU A 214 -12.95 -3.23 -18.26
N ASP A 215 -12.95 -2.15 -17.47
CA ASP A 215 -11.87 -1.18 -17.43
C ASP A 215 -10.59 -1.83 -16.89
N VAL A 216 -9.42 -1.28 -17.21
CA VAL A 216 -8.12 -1.76 -16.69
C VAL A 216 -7.75 -0.92 -15.48
N THR A 217 -8.17 -1.31 -14.28
CA THR A 217 -8.00 -0.51 -13.06
C THR A 217 -7.55 -1.34 -11.85
N GLY A 218 -6.87 -0.66 -10.94
CA GLY A 218 -6.45 -1.16 -9.63
C GLY A 218 -6.66 -0.12 -8.57
N TYR A 219 -6.91 -0.55 -7.34
CA TYR A 219 -6.96 0.31 -6.16
C TYR A 219 -6.32 -0.38 -4.97
N ALA A 220 -5.70 0.40 -4.10
CA ALA A 220 -5.07 -0.12 -2.89
C ALA A 220 -5.48 0.76 -1.71
N SER A 221 -6.12 0.16 -0.71
CA SER A 221 -6.49 0.86 0.51
C SER A 221 -5.38 0.71 1.58
N PRO A 222 -5.22 1.69 2.49
CA PRO A 222 -4.16 1.67 3.50
C PRO A 222 -4.16 0.46 4.45
N ASN A 223 -5.27 -0.28 4.56
CA ASN A 223 -5.37 -1.50 5.36
C ASN A 223 -4.98 -2.78 4.59
N GLY A 224 -4.43 -2.66 3.38
CA GLY A 224 -3.94 -3.79 2.58
C GLY A 224 -5.01 -4.44 1.69
N ILE A 225 -6.19 -3.84 1.53
CA ILE A 225 -7.17 -4.33 0.57
C ILE A 225 -6.82 -3.78 -0.81
N ILE A 226 -6.61 -4.70 -1.75
CA ILE A 226 -6.27 -4.41 -3.13
C ILE A 226 -7.46 -4.84 -3.98
N PHE A 227 -7.93 -3.94 -4.83
CA PHE A 227 -8.93 -4.22 -5.84
C PHE A 227 -8.26 -4.30 -7.20
N VAL A 228 -8.62 -5.33 -7.96
CA VAL A 228 -8.20 -5.49 -9.35
C VAL A 228 -9.45 -5.68 -10.20
N SER A 229 -9.57 -4.95 -11.30
CA SER A 229 -10.71 -5.14 -12.20
C SER A 229 -10.61 -6.42 -13.02
N LYS A 230 -11.75 -6.98 -13.38
CA LYS A 230 -11.85 -8.07 -14.38
C LYS A 230 -11.11 -7.70 -15.68
N GLY A 231 -11.25 -6.47 -16.16
CA GLY A 231 -10.56 -5.98 -17.35
C GLY A 231 -9.03 -5.95 -17.21
N ALA A 232 -8.50 -5.66 -16.02
CA ALA A 232 -7.07 -5.74 -15.72
C ALA A 232 -6.59 -7.20 -15.67
N LEU A 233 -7.32 -8.08 -14.99
CA LEU A 233 -6.99 -9.51 -14.95
C LEU A 233 -6.96 -10.16 -16.34
N LYS A 234 -7.95 -9.86 -17.20
CA LYS A 234 -8.01 -10.34 -18.59
C LYS A 234 -6.86 -9.82 -19.46
N LEU A 235 -6.26 -8.68 -19.11
CA LEU A 235 -5.12 -8.10 -19.82
C LEU A 235 -3.81 -8.83 -19.50
N MET A 236 -3.64 -9.26 -18.24
CA MET A 236 -2.44 -9.94 -17.75
C MET A 236 -2.31 -11.36 -18.33
N LYS A 237 -1.09 -11.80 -18.60
CA LYS A 237 -0.81 -13.09 -19.26
C LYS A 237 -0.18 -14.15 -18.37
N ASN A 238 0.23 -13.79 -17.15
CA ASN A 238 0.87 -14.70 -16.21
C ASN A 238 0.87 -14.13 -14.79
N GLU A 239 1.27 -14.96 -13.81
CA GLU A 239 1.39 -14.55 -12.40
C GLU A 239 2.40 -13.43 -12.18
N ALA A 240 3.48 -13.35 -12.96
CA ALA A 240 4.53 -12.35 -12.74
C ALA A 240 4.06 -10.93 -13.07
N GLU A 241 3.20 -10.78 -14.07
CA GLU A 241 2.53 -9.51 -14.38
C GLU A 241 1.57 -9.09 -13.28
N PHE A 242 0.78 -10.03 -12.76
CA PHE A 242 -0.10 -9.78 -11.62
C PHE A 242 0.71 -9.44 -10.36
N ALA A 243 1.82 -10.15 -10.13
CA ALA A 243 2.74 -9.88 -9.03
C ALA A 243 3.32 -8.46 -9.11
N PHE A 244 3.75 -8.01 -10.30
CA PHE A 244 4.20 -6.63 -10.50
C PHE A 244 3.09 -5.61 -10.26
N PHE A 245 1.89 -5.86 -10.78
CA PHE A 245 0.73 -4.99 -10.54
C PHE A 245 0.47 -4.82 -9.03
N VAL A 246 0.37 -5.93 -8.30
CA VAL A 246 0.17 -5.91 -6.85
C VAL A 246 1.34 -5.27 -6.11
N ALA A 247 2.58 -5.52 -6.54
CA ALA A 247 3.77 -4.93 -5.95
C ALA A 247 3.80 -3.40 -6.10
N HIS A 248 3.39 -2.89 -7.27
CA HIS A 248 3.23 -1.47 -7.54
C HIS A 248 2.18 -0.84 -6.61
N GLU A 249 0.98 -1.44 -6.55
CA GLU A 249 -0.10 -0.98 -5.65
C GLU A 249 0.32 -1.03 -4.17
N LEU A 250 1.03 -2.09 -3.77
CA LEU A 250 1.56 -2.22 -2.42
C LEU A 250 2.62 -1.17 -2.12
N ALA A 251 3.46 -0.78 -3.08
CA ALA A 251 4.44 0.29 -2.88
C ALA A 251 3.77 1.62 -2.55
N HIS A 252 2.63 1.95 -3.17
CA HIS A 252 1.84 3.13 -2.79
C HIS A 252 1.35 3.08 -1.34
N ILE A 253 0.91 1.90 -0.86
CA ILE A 253 0.52 1.70 0.54
C ILE A 253 1.74 1.85 1.46
N VAL A 254 2.83 1.14 1.15
CA VAL A 254 4.06 1.10 1.94
C VAL A 254 4.61 2.50 2.19
N PHE A 255 4.66 3.33 1.16
CA PHE A 255 5.25 4.67 1.20
C PHE A 255 4.23 5.79 1.44
N ASN A 256 2.97 5.44 1.73
CA ASN A 256 1.89 6.39 1.98
C ASN A 256 1.74 7.45 0.88
N HIS A 257 1.87 7.05 -0.39
CA HIS A 257 1.86 7.99 -1.51
C HIS A 257 0.58 8.84 -1.54
N GLY A 258 -0.58 8.24 -1.29
CA GLY A 258 -1.85 8.99 -1.22
C GLY A 258 -1.81 10.10 -0.17
N VAL A 259 -1.26 9.85 1.03
CA VAL A 259 -1.16 10.91 2.05
C VAL A 259 -0.16 11.99 1.68
N LYS A 260 1.02 11.59 1.19
CA LYS A 260 2.04 12.57 0.79
C LYS A 260 1.58 13.43 -0.40
N GLU A 261 0.67 12.91 -1.21
CA GLU A 261 0.07 13.63 -2.33
C GLU A 261 -1.01 14.61 -1.87
N SER A 262 -1.96 14.16 -1.03
CA SER A 262 -2.99 15.03 -0.47
C SER A 262 -2.39 16.24 0.26
N LYS A 263 -1.36 16.04 1.08
CA LYS A 263 -0.68 17.13 1.79
C LYS A 263 -0.07 18.16 0.84
N LYS A 264 0.62 17.71 -0.21
CA LYS A 264 1.22 18.62 -1.20
C LYS A 264 0.18 19.43 -1.97
N ARG A 265 -0.96 18.81 -2.28
CA ARG A 265 -2.07 19.48 -2.96
C ARG A 265 -2.75 20.47 -2.04
N GLU A 266 -2.97 20.13 -0.76
CA GLU A 266 -3.49 21.07 0.23
C GLU A 266 -2.57 22.28 0.37
N THR A 267 -1.25 22.09 0.48
CA THR A 267 -0.30 23.22 0.50
C THR A 267 -0.40 24.06 -0.77
N LYS A 268 -0.59 23.43 -1.94
CA LYS A 268 -0.77 24.15 -3.19
C LYS A 268 -2.08 24.93 -3.23
N ILE A 269 -3.19 24.32 -2.83
CA ILE A 269 -4.51 24.97 -2.75
C ILE A 269 -4.43 26.14 -1.77
N LYS A 270 -3.89 25.97 -0.56
CA LYS A 270 -3.68 27.07 0.39
C LYS A 270 -2.77 28.16 -0.13
N ALA A 271 -1.74 27.81 -0.91
CA ALA A 271 -0.89 28.81 -1.55
C ALA A 271 -1.66 29.57 -2.63
N ASP A 272 -2.40 28.88 -3.50
CA ASP A 272 -3.23 29.47 -4.55
C ASP A 272 -4.34 30.35 -3.93
N GLU A 273 -5.02 29.87 -2.87
CA GLU A 273 -5.99 30.62 -2.05
C GLU A 273 -5.34 31.81 -1.36
N ALA A 274 -4.16 31.67 -0.76
CA ALA A 274 -3.44 32.80 -0.16
C ALA A 274 -3.00 33.84 -1.21
N PHE A 275 -2.69 33.42 -2.45
CA PHE A 275 -2.45 34.33 -3.57
C PHE A 275 -3.73 35.02 -4.06
N GLU A 276 -4.88 34.35 -3.99
CA GLU A 276 -6.20 34.92 -4.28
C GLU A 276 -6.70 35.84 -3.15
N GLU A 277 -6.45 35.50 -1.88
CA GLU A 277 -6.72 36.31 -0.68
C GLU A 277 -5.77 37.51 -0.58
N LEU A 278 -4.54 37.44 -1.13
CA LEU A 278 -3.70 38.62 -1.31
C LEU A 278 -4.35 39.65 -2.26
N ASN A 279 -5.34 39.24 -3.07
CA ASN A 279 -6.18 40.15 -3.86
C ASN A 279 -7.46 40.60 -3.14
N GLN A 280 -7.82 40.01 -1.99
CA GLN A 280 -9.01 40.37 -1.21
C GLN A 280 -8.76 40.10 0.29
N GLU A 281 -8.30 41.12 1.02
CA GLU A 281 -8.33 41.09 2.49
C GLU A 281 -9.79 40.98 2.99
N ILE A 282 -10.04 40.11 3.98
CA ILE A 282 -10.58 40.45 5.32
C ILE A 282 -10.75 39.19 6.19
N ASP A 283 -10.28 39.34 7.44
CA ASP A 283 -10.48 38.61 8.71
C ASP A 283 -11.59 37.53 8.84
N LYS A 284 -11.26 36.47 9.60
CA LYS A 284 -11.84 36.25 10.95
C LYS A 284 -11.19 35.13 11.77
N GLU A 285 -10.87 35.48 13.02
CA GLU A 285 -10.51 34.61 14.14
C GLU A 285 -11.54 33.48 14.39
N ARG A 286 -11.05 32.26 14.68
CA ARG A 286 -11.87 31.16 15.20
C ARG A 286 -11.21 30.51 16.41
N ASN A 287 -12.00 30.42 17.49
CA ASN A 287 -11.66 30.09 18.88
C ASN A 287 -11.12 28.65 19.08
N GLU A 288 -10.15 28.49 19.99
CA GLU A 288 -9.18 27.39 20.06
C GLU A 288 -9.51 26.14 20.92
N LYS A 289 -10.73 25.93 21.45
CA LYS A 289 -10.92 24.90 22.50
C LYS A 289 -11.92 23.76 22.26
N TYR A 290 -12.44 23.57 21.05
CA TYR A 290 -13.23 22.38 20.69
C TYR A 290 -13.11 22.01 19.21
N ILE A 291 -11.89 22.08 18.67
CA ILE A 291 -11.66 21.88 17.24
C ILE A 291 -10.45 20.95 17.01
N LYS A 292 -10.64 19.62 17.19
CA LYS A 292 -9.97 18.65 16.31
C LYS A 292 -10.79 18.65 15.02
N THR A 293 -10.27 19.34 14.00
CA THR A 293 -10.97 20.17 13.00
C THR A 293 -11.70 19.41 11.89
N GLU A 294 -12.74 20.03 11.34
CA GLU A 294 -13.29 19.77 10.00
C GLU A 294 -12.19 19.69 8.91
N ALA A 295 -11.05 20.35 9.12
CA ALA A 295 -9.83 20.22 8.34
C ALA A 295 -9.16 18.85 8.46
N GLU A 296 -9.07 18.22 9.64
CA GLU A 296 -8.58 16.84 9.77
C GLU A 296 -9.50 15.86 9.03
N LEU A 297 -10.82 16.09 9.08
CA LEU A 297 -11.82 15.27 8.37
C LEU A 297 -11.76 15.47 6.86
N THR A 298 -11.55 16.70 6.42
CA THR A 298 -11.35 17.06 5.01
C THR A 298 -10.02 16.53 4.49
N GLU A 299 -8.93 16.66 5.24
CA GLU A 299 -7.62 16.07 4.90
C GLU A 299 -7.77 14.55 4.77
N TRP A 300 -8.48 13.91 5.70
CA TRP A 300 -8.73 12.48 5.64
C TRP A 300 -9.61 12.08 4.47
N ALA A 301 -10.70 12.79 4.19
CA ALA A 301 -11.54 12.55 3.01
C ALA A 301 -10.77 12.73 1.70
N ASN A 302 -9.89 13.74 1.63
CA ASN A 302 -8.98 13.96 0.50
C ASN A 302 -7.94 12.85 0.37
N GLN A 303 -7.39 12.34 1.48
CA GLN A 303 -6.49 11.18 1.47
C GLN A 303 -7.21 9.95 0.90
N VAL A 304 -8.40 9.66 1.39
CA VAL A 304 -9.29 8.58 0.95
C VAL A 304 -9.59 8.71 -0.55
N TYR A 305 -9.94 9.92 -1.02
CA TYR A 305 -10.19 10.24 -2.43
C TYR A 305 -8.93 10.09 -3.30
N GLU A 306 -7.77 10.56 -2.85
CA GLU A 306 -6.51 10.40 -3.59
C GLU A 306 -6.03 8.95 -3.60
N TYR A 307 -6.39 8.10 -2.62
CA TYR A 307 -6.16 6.65 -2.71
C TYR A 307 -6.99 5.96 -3.80
N THR A 308 -8.05 6.60 -4.32
CA THR A 308 -9.08 5.95 -5.14
C THR A 308 -9.44 6.64 -6.45
N VAL A 309 -9.21 7.94 -6.62
CA VAL A 309 -9.90 8.72 -7.67
C VAL A 309 -9.00 9.50 -8.62
N LYS A 310 -7.78 9.92 -8.27
CA LYS A 310 -6.99 10.83 -9.12
C LYS A 310 -5.59 10.36 -9.51
N ASP A 311 -5.14 10.92 -10.65
CA ASP A 311 -3.81 10.78 -11.22
C ASP A 311 -2.72 11.11 -10.21
N ARG A 312 -1.70 10.26 -10.16
CA ARG A 312 -0.59 10.32 -9.20
C ARG A 312 0.50 11.27 -9.67
N LEU A 313 1.15 11.95 -8.73
CA LEU A 313 2.38 12.70 -9.03
C LEU A 313 3.46 11.77 -9.60
N ASN A 314 4.07 12.18 -10.71
CA ASN A 314 5.15 11.46 -11.42
C ASN A 314 6.22 10.87 -10.50
N LYS A 315 6.60 11.58 -9.43
CA LYS A 315 7.60 11.12 -8.47
C LYS A 315 7.17 9.81 -7.78
N TYR A 316 5.91 9.72 -7.38
CA TYR A 316 5.37 8.57 -6.66
C TYR A 316 5.11 7.38 -7.57
N GLU A 317 4.72 7.60 -8.83
CA GLU A 317 4.65 6.53 -9.84
C GLU A 317 6.02 5.90 -10.08
N HIS A 318 7.06 6.72 -10.23
CA HIS A 318 8.43 6.19 -10.42
C HIS A 318 8.95 5.45 -9.18
N GLU A 319 8.64 5.95 -7.97
CA GLU A 319 8.99 5.27 -6.71
C GLU A 319 8.23 3.93 -6.58
N ALA A 320 6.95 3.90 -6.95
CA ALA A 320 6.15 2.68 -6.97
C ALA A 320 6.59 1.68 -8.05
N ASP A 321 6.99 2.14 -9.24
CA ASP A 321 7.59 1.29 -10.28
C ASP A 321 8.89 0.64 -9.81
N TYR A 322 9.79 1.44 -9.21
CA TYR A 322 11.07 0.96 -8.67
C TYR A 322 10.85 -0.11 -7.60
N TRP A 323 10.04 0.20 -6.58
CA TRP A 323 9.78 -0.76 -5.51
C TRP A 323 8.91 -1.92 -5.97
N GLY A 324 8.03 -1.71 -6.95
CA GLY A 324 7.28 -2.76 -7.61
C GLY A 324 8.19 -3.82 -8.23
N LEU A 325 9.23 -3.40 -8.96
CA LEU A 325 10.25 -4.31 -9.49
C LEU A 325 10.98 -5.07 -8.38
N VAL A 326 11.44 -4.34 -7.36
CA VAL A 326 12.19 -4.93 -6.24
C VAL A 326 11.34 -5.95 -5.47
N TYR A 327 10.10 -5.63 -5.12
CA TYR A 327 9.22 -6.55 -4.41
C TYR A 327 8.85 -7.76 -5.25
N THR A 328 8.59 -7.57 -6.56
CA THR A 328 8.31 -8.68 -7.49
C THR A 328 9.48 -9.65 -7.55
N TYR A 329 10.70 -9.14 -7.70
CA TYR A 329 11.90 -9.95 -7.72
C TYR A 329 12.10 -10.69 -6.38
N ARG A 330 11.99 -9.97 -5.26
CA ARG A 330 12.18 -10.54 -3.92
C ARG A 330 11.14 -11.61 -3.60
N ALA A 331 9.92 -11.47 -4.14
CA ALA A 331 8.88 -12.48 -4.07
C ALA A 331 9.11 -13.69 -4.99
N GLY A 332 10.22 -13.76 -5.72
CA GLY A 332 10.57 -14.90 -6.56
C GLY A 332 9.87 -14.91 -7.92
N TYR A 333 9.34 -13.77 -8.37
CA TYR A 333 8.68 -13.61 -9.67
C TYR A 333 9.57 -12.89 -10.69
N ASP A 334 9.22 -13.04 -11.97
CA ASP A 334 9.90 -12.38 -13.08
C ASP A 334 9.57 -10.89 -13.11
N ALA A 335 10.41 -10.07 -12.49
CA ALA A 335 10.20 -8.63 -12.48
C ALA A 335 10.31 -8.01 -13.89
N THR A 336 10.86 -8.71 -14.90
CA THR A 336 10.88 -8.20 -16.28
C THR A 336 9.50 -8.17 -16.93
N ALA A 337 8.55 -8.96 -16.40
CA ALA A 337 7.14 -8.98 -16.82
C ALA A 337 6.45 -7.62 -16.66
N ALA A 338 6.98 -6.73 -15.82
CA ALA A 338 6.56 -5.34 -15.73
C ALA A 338 6.56 -4.63 -17.08
N LEU A 339 7.59 -4.84 -17.91
CA LEU A 339 7.69 -4.24 -19.24
C LEU A 339 6.59 -4.74 -20.16
N ASP A 340 6.29 -6.03 -20.12
CA ASP A 340 5.25 -6.63 -20.96
C ASP A 340 3.87 -6.11 -20.58
N LEU A 341 3.58 -6.03 -19.28
CA LEU A 341 2.32 -5.48 -18.77
C LEU A 341 2.15 -4.01 -19.17
N LEU A 342 3.12 -3.15 -18.83
CA LEU A 342 3.03 -1.72 -19.15
C LEU A 342 2.98 -1.47 -20.65
N THR A 343 3.70 -2.25 -21.46
CA THR A 343 3.63 -2.15 -22.92
C THR A 343 2.25 -2.56 -23.45
N ARG A 344 1.60 -3.57 -22.85
CA ARG A 344 0.21 -3.94 -23.23
C ARG A 344 -0.80 -2.87 -22.81
N ILE A 345 -0.66 -2.31 -21.61
CA ILE A 345 -1.47 -1.16 -21.17
C ILE A 345 -1.30 0.00 -22.16
N TYR A 346 -0.06 0.32 -22.51
CA TYR A 346 0.28 1.37 -23.48
C TYR A 346 -0.35 1.13 -24.85
N LYS A 347 -0.24 -0.08 -25.40
CA LYS A 347 -0.83 -0.43 -26.70
C LYS A 347 -2.36 -0.34 -26.70
N ARG A 348 -3.02 -0.63 -25.57
CA ARG A 348 -4.48 -0.54 -25.44
C ARG A 348 -4.97 0.90 -25.33
N GLN A 349 -4.15 1.83 -24.82
CA GLN A 349 -4.59 3.17 -24.41
C GLN A 349 -3.93 4.33 -25.18
N GLY A 350 -2.73 4.15 -25.75
CA GLY A 350 -1.90 5.25 -26.27
C GLY A 350 -1.27 6.12 -25.17
N ASP A 351 -0.69 7.28 -25.55
CA ASP A 351 -0.18 8.33 -24.63
C ASP A 351 -1.24 9.37 -24.22
N PHE A 352 -2.52 9.20 -24.59
CA PHE A 352 -3.49 10.30 -24.63
C PHE A 352 -3.90 10.85 -23.25
N GLU A 353 -3.44 12.07 -22.95
CA GLU A 353 -3.86 12.95 -21.82
C GLU A 353 -5.26 13.60 -22.00
N ARG A 354 -6.09 13.17 -22.96
CA ARG A 354 -7.44 13.74 -23.18
C ARG A 354 -8.47 12.69 -23.54
N GLY A 355 -9.16 12.18 -22.53
CA GLY A 355 -10.38 11.38 -22.68
C GLY A 355 -11.00 11.17 -21.31
N ILE A 356 -12.16 11.79 -21.06
CA ILE A 356 -12.98 11.49 -19.88
C ILE A 356 -13.42 10.03 -20.03
N GLY A 357 -12.76 9.15 -19.26
CA GLY A 357 -12.88 7.69 -19.38
C GLY A 357 -11.91 6.94 -18.47
N LEU A 358 -12.02 7.14 -17.16
CA LEU A 358 -11.80 6.19 -16.05
C LEU A 358 -10.73 5.07 -16.19
N VAL A 359 -9.50 5.36 -16.62
CA VAL A 359 -8.36 4.44 -16.43
C VAL A 359 -7.19 5.13 -15.75
N LYS A 360 -6.92 4.72 -14.51
CA LYS A 360 -6.10 5.42 -13.50
C LYS A 360 -4.69 4.83 -13.30
N TRP A 361 -4.00 4.47 -14.39
CA TRP A 361 -2.52 4.28 -14.41
C TRP A 361 -1.82 5.53 -14.99
N GLN A 362 -2.53 6.66 -14.99
CA GLN A 362 -2.10 7.93 -15.55
C GLN A 362 -1.55 8.80 -14.43
N GLY A 363 -0.24 9.04 -14.51
CA GLY A 363 0.47 9.95 -13.62
C GLY A 363 1.85 10.28 -14.18
N THR A 364 2.01 10.16 -15.50
CA THR A 364 3.21 10.36 -16.33
C THR A 364 2.89 9.80 -17.71
N SER A 365 3.58 10.24 -18.77
CA SER A 365 3.60 9.47 -20.02
C SER A 365 4.09 8.05 -19.72
N LEU A 366 3.25 7.06 -19.99
CA LEU A 366 3.52 5.64 -19.78
C LEU A 366 4.79 5.20 -20.53
N GLN A 367 5.13 5.86 -21.65
CA GLN A 367 6.41 5.69 -22.33
C GLN A 367 7.61 6.02 -21.44
N LYS A 368 7.55 7.10 -20.65
CA LYS A 368 8.63 7.50 -19.73
C LYS A 368 8.82 6.46 -18.63
N ARG A 369 7.73 5.93 -18.08
CA ARG A 369 7.75 4.84 -17.08
C ARG A 369 8.34 3.56 -17.68
N ILE A 370 7.88 3.15 -18.86
CA ILE A 370 8.43 1.99 -19.59
C ILE A 370 9.94 2.17 -19.82
N SER A 371 10.38 3.35 -20.23
CA SER A 371 11.81 3.65 -20.43
C SER A 371 12.61 3.51 -19.14
N LYS A 372 12.12 4.06 -18.03
CA LYS A 372 12.77 3.94 -16.72
C LYS A 372 12.80 2.51 -16.18
N ILE A 373 11.69 1.78 -16.28
CA ILE A 373 11.64 0.36 -15.88
C ILE A 373 12.65 -0.44 -16.70
N ARG A 374 12.77 -0.18 -18.00
CA ARG A 374 13.77 -0.83 -18.85
C ARG A 374 15.19 -0.59 -18.34
N ASN A 375 15.51 0.64 -17.95
CA ASN A 375 16.81 0.98 -17.37
C ASN A 375 17.01 0.26 -16.03
N HIS A 376 16.03 0.30 -15.11
CA HIS A 376 16.13 -0.41 -13.84
C HIS A 376 16.34 -1.91 -14.00
N ILE A 377 15.63 -2.57 -14.93
CA ILE A 377 15.81 -4.00 -15.22
C ILE A 377 17.24 -4.30 -15.70
N ALA A 378 17.80 -3.42 -16.54
CA ALA A 378 19.18 -3.56 -17.01
C ALA A 378 20.19 -3.34 -15.88
N ASP A 379 20.03 -2.27 -15.10
CA ASP A 379 20.90 -1.94 -13.96
C ASP A 379 20.89 -3.04 -12.90
N PHE A 380 19.73 -3.66 -12.71
CA PHE A 380 19.52 -4.74 -11.76
C PHE A 380 19.97 -6.11 -12.27
N ASP A 381 20.34 -6.25 -13.55
CA ASP A 381 20.73 -7.51 -14.18
C ASP A 381 19.72 -8.65 -13.84
N ILE A 382 18.43 -8.36 -13.94
CA ILE A 382 17.38 -9.33 -13.57
C ILE A 382 17.28 -10.40 -14.67
N PRO A 383 17.47 -11.70 -14.34
CA PRO A 383 17.34 -12.77 -15.32
C PRO A 383 15.90 -12.85 -15.85
N ARG A 384 15.74 -12.79 -17.18
CA ARG A 384 14.44 -13.02 -17.83
C ARG A 384 13.96 -14.46 -17.59
N GLY A 385 12.66 -14.64 -17.41
CA GLY A 385 12.04 -15.94 -17.18
C GLY A 385 12.26 -16.50 -15.77
N PHE A 386 12.97 -15.79 -14.90
CA PHE A 386 13.15 -16.19 -13.51
C PHE A 386 11.80 -16.17 -12.77
N GLY A 387 11.39 -17.29 -12.19
CA GLY A 387 10.10 -17.33 -11.47
C GLY A 387 8.86 -17.32 -12.36
N SER A 388 9.02 -17.30 -13.70
CA SER A 388 7.94 -17.48 -14.68
C SER A 388 7.49 -18.94 -14.71
N ARG A 389 6.79 -19.36 -13.66
CA ARG A 389 6.24 -20.71 -13.51
C ARG A 389 4.72 -20.65 -13.61
N HIS A 390 4.13 -21.64 -14.28
CA HIS A 390 2.68 -21.83 -14.40
C HIS A 390 1.87 -20.74 -15.16
N PRO A 391 2.33 -20.18 -16.29
CA PRO A 391 1.55 -19.19 -17.05
C PRO A 391 0.17 -19.73 -17.48
N GLU A 392 0.08 -21.02 -17.77
CA GLU A 392 -1.17 -21.71 -18.12
C GLU A 392 -2.15 -21.85 -16.95
N PHE A 393 -1.64 -21.93 -15.71
CA PHE A 393 -2.50 -22.02 -14.53
C PHE A 393 -3.19 -20.68 -14.27
N PHE A 394 -2.43 -19.60 -14.28
CA PHE A 394 -2.97 -18.24 -14.17
C PHE A 394 -4.00 -17.98 -15.26
N THR A 395 -3.63 -18.23 -16.53
CA THR A 395 -4.53 -17.99 -17.67
C THR A 395 -5.84 -18.77 -17.55
N ARG A 396 -5.77 -20.05 -17.14
CA ARG A 396 -6.97 -20.89 -16.93
C ARG A 396 -7.86 -20.35 -15.80
N LYS A 397 -7.26 -19.96 -14.67
CA LYS A 397 -7.97 -19.34 -13.55
C LYS A 397 -8.66 -18.02 -13.95
N ILE A 398 -8.05 -17.24 -14.83
CA ILE A 398 -8.65 -16.00 -15.36
C ILE A 398 -9.74 -16.29 -16.41
N GLN A 399 -9.66 -17.40 -17.16
CA GLN A 399 -10.72 -17.80 -18.11
C GLN A 399 -12.03 -18.23 -17.42
N GLU A 400 -11.98 -18.52 -16.12
CA GLU A 400 -13.14 -18.83 -15.28
C GLU A 400 -13.88 -17.56 -14.78
N LEU A 401 -13.40 -16.35 -15.15
CA LEU A 401 -14.07 -15.04 -14.93
C LEU A 401 -15.02 -14.67 -16.08
#